data_AF-A0A7S1LCM2-F1
#
_entry.id   AF-A0A7S1LCM2-F1
#
_cell.length_a   1.000
_cell.length_b   1.000
_cell.length_c   1.000
_cell.angle_alpha   90.00
_cell.angle_beta   90.00
_cell.angle_gamma   90.00
#
_symmetry.space_group_name_H-M   'P 1'
#
loop_
_entity.id
_entity.type
_entity.pdbx_description
1 polymer ?
#
loop_
_entity_poly.entity_id
_entity_poly.type
_entity_poly.pdbx_seq_one_letter_code
_entity_poly.pdbx_strand_id
1 'polypeptide(L)'
;MPIIAASSSFLELIGRAPDELLGVTTGLLLAGVPAIAVSRSAQKNFEDFCSSSLVQDVTDMAESWHIHPYSRGDGSTFTSFVMLGFCRTQLGPYVALVHVHLGEGYVAPRVMTAQREARHE
;
A
#
# COMPACT_ATOMS: atom_id res chain seq x y z
N MET A 1 -5.90 -4.39 -9.35
CA MET A 1 -6.22 -3.29 -10.29
C MET A 1 -4.93 -2.78 -10.91
N PRO A 2 -4.87 -2.56 -12.23
CA PRO A 2 -3.70 -1.97 -12.88
C PRO A 2 -3.59 -0.47 -12.54
N ILE A 3 -2.36 0.03 -12.48
CA ILE A 3 -2.08 1.46 -12.34
C ILE A 3 -2.25 2.09 -13.72
N ILE A 4 -3.07 3.14 -13.80
CA ILE A 4 -3.39 3.81 -15.07
C ILE A 4 -2.85 5.25 -15.15
N ALA A 5 -2.45 5.80 -14.02
CA ALA A 5 -1.91 7.14 -13.88
C ALA A 5 -1.05 7.22 -12.61
N ALA A 6 -0.07 8.11 -12.63
CA ALA A 6 0.81 8.41 -11.51
C ALA A 6 1.20 9.89 -11.56
N SER A 7 1.33 10.53 -10.40
CA SER A 7 1.89 11.88 -10.33
C SER A 7 3.41 11.86 -10.51
N SER A 8 4.00 12.97 -10.93
CA SER A 8 5.47 13.13 -11.01
C SER A 8 6.13 12.88 -9.65
N SER A 9 5.55 13.44 -8.58
CA SER A 9 6.06 13.25 -7.22
C SER A 9 6.03 11.79 -6.75
N PHE A 10 5.03 11.02 -7.18
CA PHE A 10 4.97 9.60 -6.87
C PHE A 10 6.04 8.81 -7.63
N LEU A 11 6.24 9.12 -8.92
CA LEU A 11 7.29 8.51 -9.74
C LEU A 11 8.69 8.79 -9.19
N GLU A 12 8.94 10.02 -8.74
CA GLU A 12 10.17 10.41 -8.04
C GLU A 12 10.34 9.63 -6.73
N LEU A 13 9.29 9.51 -5.93
CA LEU A 13 9.32 8.77 -4.66
C LEU A 13 9.70 7.29 -4.85
N ILE A 14 9.12 6.63 -5.85
CA ILE A 14 9.36 5.21 -6.12
C ILE A 14 10.59 4.98 -7.00
N GLY A 15 11.17 6.03 -7.59
CA GLY A 15 12.31 5.94 -8.49
C GLY A 15 12.05 5.03 -9.69
N ARG A 16 10.88 5.15 -10.34
CA ARG A 16 10.50 4.37 -11.53
C ARG A 16 10.00 5.28 -12.65
N ALA A 17 10.20 4.87 -13.88
CA ALA A 17 9.68 5.56 -15.04
C ALA A 17 8.18 5.22 -15.26
N PRO A 18 7.39 6.10 -15.91
CA PRO A 18 5.97 5.85 -16.15
C PRO A 18 5.69 4.54 -16.91
N ASP A 19 6.50 4.21 -17.90
CA ASP A 19 6.37 3.01 -18.75
C ASP A 19 6.63 1.71 -17.98
N GLU A 20 7.37 1.77 -16.87
CA GLU A 20 7.57 0.63 -15.97
C GLU A 20 6.38 0.41 -15.01
N LEU A 21 5.54 1.44 -14.83
CA LEU A 21 4.48 1.47 -13.81
C LEU A 21 3.07 1.32 -14.40
N LEU A 22 2.82 1.92 -15.56
CA LEU A 22 1.48 1.92 -16.16
C LEU A 22 1.12 0.53 -16.70
N GLY A 23 -0.10 0.08 -16.41
CA GLY A 23 -0.61 -1.24 -16.77
C GLY A 23 -0.21 -2.37 -15.82
N VAL A 24 0.75 -2.16 -14.92
CA VAL A 24 1.12 -3.14 -13.89
C VAL A 24 0.28 -3.00 -12.63
N THR A 25 0.26 -4.03 -11.78
CA THR A 25 -0.44 -3.98 -10.50
C THR A 25 0.44 -3.36 -9.41
N THR A 26 -0.20 -2.88 -8.33
CA THR A 26 0.49 -2.32 -7.16
C THR A 26 1.40 -3.31 -6.45
N GLY A 27 1.29 -4.61 -6.75
CA GLY A 27 2.20 -5.65 -6.25
C GLY A 27 3.66 -5.41 -6.64
N LEU A 28 3.93 -4.71 -7.74
CA LEU A 28 5.30 -4.31 -8.13
C LEU A 28 6.00 -3.49 -7.03
N LEU A 29 5.25 -2.66 -6.30
CA LEU A 29 5.79 -1.80 -5.24
C LEU A 29 6.22 -2.60 -4.00
N LEU A 30 5.83 -3.87 -3.91
CA LEU A 30 6.22 -4.79 -2.85
C LEU A 30 7.30 -5.79 -3.31
N ALA A 31 7.68 -5.76 -4.59
CA ALA A 31 8.73 -6.63 -5.11
C ALA A 31 10.05 -6.34 -4.38
N GLY A 32 10.63 -7.35 -3.73
CA GLY A 32 11.86 -7.20 -2.94
C GLY A 32 11.66 -6.81 -1.48
N VAL A 33 10.43 -6.50 -1.04
CA VAL A 33 10.13 -6.29 0.38
C VAL A 33 10.04 -7.66 1.08
N PRO A 34 10.77 -7.91 2.18
CA PRO A 34 10.69 -9.16 2.92
C PRO A 34 9.27 -9.42 3.42
N ALA A 35 8.76 -10.64 3.23
CA ALA A 35 7.40 -11.01 3.61
C ALA A 35 7.09 -10.78 5.11
N ILE A 36 8.12 -10.87 5.98
CA ILE A 36 7.98 -10.59 7.42
C ILE A 36 7.72 -9.11 7.75
N ALA A 37 8.12 -8.20 6.85
CA ALA A 37 7.91 -6.76 7.00
C ALA A 37 6.57 -6.33 6.37
N VAL A 38 5.94 -7.21 5.60
CA VAL A 38 4.66 -6.98 4.95
C VAL A 38 3.52 -7.30 5.90
N SER A 39 2.65 -6.33 6.16
CA SER A 39 1.47 -6.53 6.98
C SER A 39 0.39 -7.27 6.18
N ARG A 40 0.15 -8.54 6.53
CA ARG A 40 -0.91 -9.36 5.88
C ARG A 40 -2.30 -8.76 6.05
N SER A 41 -2.59 -8.13 7.19
CA SER A 41 -3.89 -7.46 7.39
C SER A 41 -4.01 -6.21 6.52
N ALA A 42 -2.93 -5.45 6.34
CA ALA A 42 -2.93 -4.30 5.43
C ALA A 42 -3.15 -4.74 3.97
N GLN A 43 -2.49 -5.82 3.53
CA GLN A 43 -2.71 -6.38 2.19
C GLN A 43 -4.16 -6.84 2.01
N LYS A 44 -4.71 -7.58 2.97
CA LYS A 44 -6.10 -7.99 2.93
C LYS A 44 -7.05 -6.78 2.87
N ASN A 45 -6.83 -5.76 3.70
CA ASN A 45 -7.65 -4.55 3.69
C ASN A 45 -7.57 -3.83 2.34
N PHE A 46 -6.38 -3.76 1.72
CA PHE A 46 -6.19 -3.20 0.39
C PHE A 46 -6.99 -3.98 -0.66
N GLU A 47 -6.87 -5.31 -0.66
CA GLU A 47 -7.57 -6.19 -1.60
C GLU A 47 -9.09 -6.12 -1.43
N ASP A 48 -9.58 -6.13 -0.18
CA ASP A 48 -10.99 -6.00 0.15
C ASP A 48 -11.54 -4.63 -0.30
N PHE A 49 -10.79 -3.55 -0.09
CA PHE A 49 -11.16 -2.20 -0.55
C PHE A 49 -11.28 -2.15 -2.07
N CYS A 50 -10.24 -2.59 -2.78
CA CYS A 50 -10.26 -2.63 -4.25
C CYS A 50 -11.39 -3.52 -4.77
N SER A 51 -11.63 -4.68 -4.16
CA SER A 51 -12.71 -5.58 -4.60
C SER A 51 -14.09 -4.95 -4.37
N SER A 52 -14.29 -4.30 -3.22
CA SER A 52 -15.54 -3.60 -2.89
C SER A 52 -15.80 -2.42 -3.84
N SER A 53 -14.75 -1.72 -4.29
CA SER A 53 -14.87 -0.61 -5.24
C SER A 53 -15.35 -1.01 -6.64
N LEU A 54 -15.29 -2.30 -6.97
CA LEU A 54 -15.75 -2.84 -8.25
C LEU A 54 -17.22 -3.30 -8.21
N VAL A 55 -17.85 -3.30 -7.03
CA VAL A 55 -19.26 -3.67 -6.89
C VAL A 55 -20.12 -2.64 -7.63
N GLN A 56 -21.13 -3.12 -8.35
CA GLN A 56 -22.07 -2.26 -9.06
C GLN A 56 -22.79 -1.33 -8.06
N ASP A 57 -23.05 -0.10 -8.48
CA ASP A 57 -23.79 0.91 -7.70
C ASP A 57 -23.11 1.45 -6.44
N VAL A 58 -21.82 1.21 -6.23
CA VAL A 58 -21.07 1.94 -5.21
C VAL A 58 -20.97 3.43 -5.59
N THR A 59 -21.63 4.27 -4.81
CA THR A 59 -21.63 5.73 -4.99
C THR A 59 -20.58 6.43 -4.14
N ASP A 60 -20.34 5.91 -2.95
CA ASP A 60 -19.42 6.45 -1.96
C ASP A 60 -18.77 5.31 -1.16
N MET A 61 -17.54 5.51 -0.71
CA MET A 61 -16.85 4.60 0.18
C MET A 61 -16.01 5.41 1.17
N ALA A 62 -16.06 5.02 2.44
CA ALA A 62 -15.13 5.55 3.43
C ALA A 62 -13.69 5.23 3.03
N GLU A 63 -12.78 6.16 3.28
CA GLU A 63 -11.35 5.98 3.04
C GLU A 63 -10.78 4.85 3.92
N SER A 64 -9.78 4.15 3.39
CA SER A 64 -8.98 3.18 4.14
C SER A 64 -7.52 3.58 4.11
N TRP A 65 -6.76 3.19 5.12
CA TRP A 65 -5.34 3.48 5.16
C TRP A 65 -4.53 2.38 5.82
N HIS A 66 -3.25 2.33 5.49
CA HIS A 66 -2.28 1.43 6.09
C HIS A 66 -0.87 2.02 6.05
N ILE A 67 -0.01 1.53 6.94
CA ILE A 67 1.42 1.85 6.93
C ILE A 67 2.17 0.60 6.48
N HIS A 68 3.06 0.76 5.51
CA HIS A 68 3.70 -0.39 4.88
C HIS A 68 5.05 -0.04 4.26
N PRO A 69 6.03 -0.95 4.30
CA PRO A 69 7.23 -0.81 3.50
C PRO A 69 6.94 -1.08 2.02
N TYR A 70 7.63 -0.32 1.16
CA TYR A 70 7.62 -0.43 -0.30
C TYR A 70 9.06 -0.41 -0.81
N SER A 71 9.26 -0.93 -2.02
CA SER A 71 10.55 -0.92 -2.71
C SER A 71 10.54 0.09 -3.86
N ARG A 72 11.67 0.78 -4.03
CA ARG A 72 11.94 1.67 -5.16
C ARG A 72 12.52 0.89 -6.35
N GLY A 73 12.63 1.54 -7.51
CA GLY A 73 13.24 0.96 -8.71
C GLY A 73 14.70 0.52 -8.51
N ASP A 74 15.43 1.19 -7.61
CA ASP A 74 16.82 0.87 -7.25
C ASP A 74 16.95 -0.26 -6.20
N GLY A 75 15.83 -0.82 -5.73
CA GLY A 75 15.79 -1.85 -4.69
C GLY A 75 15.89 -1.33 -3.25
N SER A 76 16.12 -0.03 -3.03
CA SER A 76 16.01 0.57 -1.70
C SER A 76 14.57 0.47 -1.20
N THR A 77 14.39 0.52 0.12
CA THR A 77 13.07 0.41 0.74
C THR A 77 12.73 1.65 1.56
N PHE A 78 11.46 1.98 1.58
CA PHE A 78 10.91 3.06 2.39
C PHE A 78 9.58 2.66 3.00
N THR A 79 9.24 3.26 4.13
CA THR A 79 7.94 3.10 4.76
C THR A 79 7.05 4.26 4.35
N SER A 80 5.83 3.94 3.90
CA SER A 80 4.82 4.91 3.50
C SER A 80 3.55 4.69 4.31
N PHE A 81 2.93 5.79 4.73
CA PHE A 81 1.49 5.82 4.95
C PHE A 81 0.82 5.81 3.58
N VAL A 82 -0.20 4.98 3.41
CA VAL A 82 -0.96 4.88 2.17
C VAL A 82 -2.43 5.02 2.51
N MET A 83 -3.07 5.97 1.84
CA MET A 83 -4.52 6.18 1.91
C MET A 83 -5.15 5.75 0.58
N LEU A 84 -6.27 5.04 0.67
CA LEU A 84 -7.11 4.63 -0.44
C LEU A 84 -8.40 5.43 -0.41
N GLY A 85 -8.73 6.04 -1.55
CA GLY A 85 -10.01 6.71 -1.78
C GLY A 85 -10.71 6.13 -3.00
N PHE A 86 -12.03 5.97 -2.90
CA PHE A 86 -12.86 5.68 -4.07
C PHE A 86 -13.20 6.99 -4.78
N CYS A 87 -13.07 7.03 -6.10
CA CYS A 87 -13.54 8.16 -6.89
C CYS A 87 -14.22 7.68 -8.17
N ARG A 88 -15.19 8.46 -8.64
CA ARG A 88 -15.86 8.22 -9.93
C ARG A 88 -15.48 9.36 -10.87
N THR A 89 -14.98 9.01 -12.04
CA THR A 89 -14.75 9.96 -13.13
C THR A 89 -15.70 9.64 -14.29
N GLN A 90 -15.64 10.44 -15.36
CA GLN A 90 -16.39 10.15 -16.59
C GLN A 90 -16.03 8.79 -17.21
N LEU A 91 -14.83 8.27 -16.93
CA LEU A 91 -14.35 7.00 -17.47
C LEU A 91 -14.74 5.79 -16.60
N GLY A 92 -15.28 6.01 -15.40
CA GLY A 92 -15.71 4.94 -14.49
C GLY A 92 -15.21 5.10 -13.04
N PRO A 93 -15.36 4.05 -12.22
CA PRO A 93 -14.84 4.00 -10.86
C PRO A 93 -13.33 3.76 -10.83
N TYR A 94 -12.66 4.43 -9.91
CA TYR A 94 -11.22 4.32 -9.66
C TYR A 94 -10.93 4.28 -8.17
N VAL A 95 -9.79 3.70 -7.83
CA VAL A 95 -9.19 3.79 -6.49
C VAL A 95 -7.97 4.69 -6.60
N ALA A 96 -8.01 5.83 -5.90
CA ALA A 96 -6.88 6.72 -5.74
C ALA A 96 -6.01 6.24 -4.57
N LEU A 97 -4.71 6.15 -4.79
CA LEU A 97 -3.72 5.81 -3.76
C LEU A 97 -2.88 7.06 -3.49
N VAL A 98 -2.82 7.49 -2.23
CA VAL A 98 -1.96 8.58 -1.79
C VAL A 98 -0.86 8.01 -0.92
N HIS A 99 0.38 8.15 -1.38
CA HIS A 99 1.56 7.76 -0.63
C HIS A 99 2.17 8.97 0.08
N VAL A 100 2.31 8.85 1.40
CA VAL A 100 3.04 9.82 2.24
C VAL A 100 4.26 9.11 2.80
N HIS A 101 5.45 9.57 2.41
CA HIS A 101 6.72 9.06 2.91
C HIS A 101 6.83 9.29 4.42
N LEU A 102 7.12 8.23 5.18
CA LEU A 102 7.29 8.29 6.64
C LEU A 102 8.74 8.08 7.09
N GLY A 103 9.55 7.38 6.30
CA GLY A 103 10.95 7.13 6.61
C GLY A 103 11.58 6.07 5.71
N GLU A 104 12.90 5.94 5.82
CA GLU A 104 13.68 4.94 5.07
C GLU A 104 13.74 3.59 5.80
N GLY A 105 13.87 2.52 5.02
CA GLY A 105 13.99 1.16 5.53
C GLY A 105 12.70 0.57 6.10
N TYR A 106 12.86 -0.53 6.84
CA TYR A 106 11.75 -1.25 7.46
C TYR A 106 11.42 -0.70 8.84
N VAL A 107 10.18 -0.26 9.05
CA VAL A 107 9.64 -0.15 10.41
C VAL A 107 9.24 -1.56 10.84
N ALA A 108 10.14 -2.26 11.51
CA ALA A 108 9.81 -3.55 12.11
C ALA A 108 8.74 -3.32 13.20
N PRO A 109 7.59 -4.03 13.17
CA PRO A 109 6.70 -4.04 14.31
C PRO A 109 7.50 -4.57 15.50
N ARG A 110 7.58 -3.79 16.59
CA ARG A 110 8.17 -4.28 17.84
C ARG A 110 7.46 -5.60 18.16
N VAL A 111 8.21 -6.69 18.19
CA VAL A 111 7.72 -7.94 18.74
C VAL A 111 7.42 -7.62 20.20
N MET A 112 6.14 -7.47 20.54
CA MET A 112 5.72 -7.54 21.94
C MET A 112 6.00 -8.98 22.35
N THR A 113 7.17 -9.22 22.93
CA THR A 113 7.36 -10.36 23.82
C THR A 113 6.34 -10.17 24.93
N ALA A 114 5.22 -10.88 24.82
CA ALA A 114 4.33 -11.08 25.95
C ALA A 114 5.21 -11.70 27.05
N GLN A 115 5.58 -10.91 28.05
CA GLN A 115 6.14 -11.45 29.29
C GLN A 115 5.04 -12.31 29.90
N ARG A 116 5.10 -13.60 29.60
CA ARG A 116 4.39 -14.63 30.34
C ARG A 116 5.17 -14.77 31.65
N GLU A 117 5.02 -13.78 32.54
CA GLU A 117 5.48 -13.93 33.91
C GLU A 117 4.72 -15.11 34.51
N ALA A 118 5.50 -16.12 34.86
CA ALA A 118 5.07 -17.31 35.53
C ALA A 118 4.35 -16.91 36.81
N ARG A 119 3.04 -17.19 36.88
CA ARG A 119 2.39 -17.45 38.16
C ARG A 119 2.90 -18.78 38.67
N HIS A 120 4.05 -18.74 39.32
CA HIS A 120 4.47 -19.74 40.29
C HIS A 120 4.84 -18.98 41.55
N GLU A 121 3.90 -19.01 42.49
CA GLU A 121 4.02 -19.13 43.96
C GLU A 121 2.79 -18.52 44.65
#